data_AF-A0A6I2UXR0-F1
#
_entry.id   AF-A0A6I2UXR0-F1
#
_cell.length_a   1.000
_cell.length_b   1.000
_cell.length_c   1.000
_cell.angle_alpha   90.00
_cell.angle_beta   90.00
_cell.angle_gamma   90.00
#
_symmetry.space_group_name_H-M   'P 1'
#
loop_
_entity.id
_entity.type
_entity.pdbx_description
1 polymer ?
#
loop_
_entity_poly.entity_id
_entity_poly.type
_entity_poly.pdbx_seq_one_letter_code
_entity_poly.pdbx_strand_id
1 'polypeptide(L)'
;MNRISTCFAAAGIAASLFFAQGQADAMMVTGISQSMTIADKTVTASDQDGQNIKFVSDGRVLRLMSADGTKDFLSFNSFDGHYTGVNFQVRAIETTDPGMRLFEIIAVRGAQDKNCGYWLVGKHNGLWTTYISWNSLSNLGFRVDRWHRIVSQIVDQQLIITSTDGYGRTDFQAQAFWDASCQWFGLKKM
;
A
#
# COMPACT_ATOMS: atom_id res chain seq x y z
N MET A 1 5.08 56.96 -50.48
CA MET A 1 5.23 57.46 -49.10
C MET A 1 4.14 56.82 -48.25
N ASN A 2 4.55 56.09 -47.20
CA ASN A 2 3.85 55.75 -45.94
C ASN A 2 2.38 55.25 -45.95
N ARG A 3 1.90 54.31 -45.14
CA ARG A 3 2.44 53.35 -44.15
C ARG A 3 1.20 52.51 -43.71
N ILE A 4 1.37 51.19 -43.61
CA ILE A 4 0.99 50.31 -42.47
C ILE A 4 -0.45 50.45 -41.91
N SER A 5 -1.27 49.40 -41.99
CA SER A 5 -1.58 48.56 -40.81
C SER A 5 -2.48 47.36 -41.13
N THR A 6 -2.00 46.25 -40.60
CA THR A 6 -2.42 44.85 -40.62
C THR A 6 -3.61 44.59 -39.69
N CYS A 7 -4.50 43.67 -40.08
CA CYS A 7 -5.28 42.84 -39.15
C CYS A 7 -5.52 41.47 -39.82
N PHE A 8 -4.58 40.53 -39.63
CA PHE A 8 -4.85 39.11 -39.86
C PHE A 8 -5.46 38.55 -38.57
N ALA A 9 -6.75 38.22 -38.62
CA ALA A 9 -7.38 37.43 -37.56
C ALA A 9 -6.98 35.95 -37.76
N ALA A 10 -6.02 35.48 -36.97
CA ALA A 10 -5.75 34.06 -36.83
C ALA A 10 -6.85 33.44 -35.96
N ALA A 11 -7.77 32.72 -36.59
CA ALA A 11 -8.69 31.83 -35.87
C ALA A 11 -7.90 30.61 -35.38
N GLY A 12 -7.42 30.68 -34.13
CA GLY A 12 -6.80 29.56 -33.45
C GLY A 12 -7.85 28.50 -33.13
N ILE A 13 -7.75 27.33 -33.76
CA ILE A 13 -8.45 26.13 -33.32
C ILE A 13 -7.78 25.71 -32.01
N ALA A 14 -8.44 26.00 -30.89
CA ALA A 14 -8.07 25.43 -29.60
C ALA A 14 -8.43 23.94 -29.64
N ALA A 15 -7.48 23.09 -30.03
CA ALA A 15 -7.56 21.68 -29.76
C ALA A 15 -7.43 21.50 -28.24
N SER A 16 -8.56 21.38 -27.54
CA SER A 16 -8.58 20.94 -26.16
C SER A 16 -8.07 19.49 -26.12
N LEU A 17 -6.78 19.34 -25.79
CA LEU A 17 -6.23 18.06 -25.37
C LEU A 17 -6.96 17.68 -24.08
N PHE A 18 -7.98 16.83 -24.20
CA PHE A 18 -8.52 16.10 -23.06
C PHE A 18 -7.42 15.14 -22.61
N PHE A 19 -6.62 15.56 -21.63
CA PHE A 19 -5.90 14.62 -20.80
C PHE A 19 -6.96 13.85 -20.01
N ALA A 20 -7.25 12.62 -20.44
CA ALA A 20 -7.94 11.67 -19.58
C ALA A 20 -7.06 11.50 -18.34
N GLN A 21 -7.41 12.17 -17.24
CA GLN A 21 -6.88 11.81 -15.93
C GLN A 21 -7.25 10.35 -15.74
N GLY A 22 -6.25 9.46 -15.64
CA GLY A 22 -6.46 8.04 -15.38
C GLY A 22 -7.42 7.91 -14.21
N GLN A 23 -8.54 7.23 -14.44
CA GLN A 23 -9.58 7.04 -13.43
C GLN A 23 -9.01 6.07 -12.39
N ALA A 24 -8.73 6.58 -11.19
CA ALA A 24 -8.36 5.76 -10.05
C ALA A 24 -9.63 5.26 -9.37
N ASP A 25 -9.91 3.96 -9.51
CA ASP A 25 -11.09 3.31 -8.94
C ASP A 25 -10.75 2.67 -7.59
N ALA A 26 -11.73 2.56 -6.70
CA ALA A 26 -11.49 1.92 -5.41
C ALA A 26 -10.99 0.48 -5.59
N MET A 27 -10.06 0.03 -4.75
CA MET A 27 -9.60 -1.35 -4.78
C MET A 27 -10.73 -2.26 -4.30
N MET A 28 -11.24 -3.10 -5.20
CA MET A 28 -12.35 -4.02 -4.93
C MET A 28 -11.85 -5.34 -4.34
N VAL A 29 -12.13 -5.55 -3.05
CA VAL A 29 -11.74 -6.73 -2.26
C VAL A 29 -12.83 -7.80 -2.29
N THR A 30 -12.46 -9.02 -2.67
CA THR A 30 -13.36 -10.18 -2.75
C THR A 30 -13.09 -11.23 -1.68
N GLY A 31 -11.93 -11.19 -1.04
CA GLY A 31 -11.57 -12.17 -0.01
C GLY A 31 -10.47 -11.65 0.91
N ILE A 32 -10.51 -12.12 2.16
CA ILE A 32 -9.44 -11.88 3.15
C ILE A 32 -9.12 -13.19 3.86
N SER A 33 -7.83 -13.44 4.14
CA SER A 33 -7.46 -14.54 5.04
C SER A 33 -7.55 -14.10 6.50
N GLN A 34 -7.52 -15.07 7.41
CA GLN A 34 -7.21 -14.78 8.81
C GLN A 34 -5.84 -14.10 8.91
N SER A 35 -5.73 -13.11 9.81
CA SER A 35 -4.45 -12.48 10.12
C SER A 35 -3.55 -13.42 10.92
N MET A 36 -2.30 -13.52 10.52
CA MET A 36 -1.29 -14.39 11.12
C MET A 36 -0.22 -13.54 11.79
N THR A 37 -0.05 -13.69 13.09
CA THR A 37 1.04 -13.03 13.83
C THR A 37 2.34 -13.80 13.61
N ILE A 38 3.34 -13.09 13.09
CA ILE A 38 4.68 -13.55 12.79
C ILE A 38 5.63 -12.87 13.78
N ALA A 39 5.85 -13.55 14.91
CA ALA A 39 6.86 -13.16 15.89
C ALA A 39 8.19 -13.84 15.56
N ASP A 40 8.39 -15.05 16.06
CA ASP A 40 9.54 -15.93 15.85
C ASP A 40 9.21 -17.13 14.93
N LYS A 41 8.06 -17.08 14.26
CA LYS A 41 7.51 -18.19 13.49
C LYS A 41 7.72 -18.00 11.99
N THR A 42 7.81 -19.12 11.29
CA THR A 42 7.66 -19.16 9.84
C THR A 42 6.19 -19.38 9.51
N VAL A 43 5.65 -18.57 8.61
CA VAL A 43 4.28 -18.71 8.09
C VAL A 43 4.36 -18.94 6.59
N THR A 44 3.67 -19.96 6.10
CA THR A 44 3.57 -20.25 4.67
C THR A 44 2.26 -19.74 4.09
N ALA A 45 2.30 -19.33 2.84
CA ALA A 45 1.12 -18.94 2.06
C ALA A 45 1.34 -19.32 0.59
N SER A 46 0.28 -19.23 -0.22
CA SER A 46 0.38 -19.29 -1.68
C SER A 46 0.22 -17.89 -2.25
N ASP A 47 0.99 -17.56 -3.28
CA ASP A 47 0.86 -16.31 -4.03
C ASP A 47 -0.24 -16.37 -5.09
N GLN A 48 -0.36 -15.31 -5.89
CA GLN A 48 -1.38 -15.21 -6.94
C GLN A 48 -1.27 -16.30 -8.04
N ASP A 49 -0.08 -16.87 -8.24
CA ASP A 49 0.18 -17.89 -9.25
C ASP A 49 0.09 -19.31 -8.65
N GLY A 50 -0.33 -19.42 -7.38
CA GLY A 50 -0.38 -20.67 -6.62
C GLY A 50 0.97 -21.16 -6.12
N GLN A 51 2.04 -20.36 -6.23
CA GLN A 51 3.37 -20.75 -5.73
C GLN A 51 3.45 -20.56 -4.23
N ASN A 52 4.06 -21.53 -3.54
CA ASN A 52 4.28 -21.43 -2.10
C ASN A 52 5.38 -20.41 -1.79
N ILE A 53 5.09 -19.57 -0.81
CA ILE A 53 5.98 -18.57 -0.24
C ILE A 53 6.02 -18.73 1.27
N LYS A 54 7.01 -18.12 1.91
CA LYS A 54 7.06 -18.02 3.36
C LYS A 54 7.41 -16.63 3.84
N PHE A 55 6.84 -16.30 4.98
CA PHE A 55 7.15 -15.14 5.78
C PHE A 55 7.93 -15.59 7.01
N VAL A 56 9.10 -15.00 7.21
CA VAL A 56 10.02 -15.35 8.32
C VAL A 56 10.42 -14.07 9.02
N SER A 57 10.30 -14.03 10.35
CA SER A 57 10.81 -12.91 11.15
C SER A 57 11.77 -13.37 12.24
N ASP A 58 12.76 -12.53 12.53
CA ASP A 58 13.69 -12.66 13.65
C ASP A 58 13.36 -11.66 14.79
N GLY A 59 12.14 -11.10 14.78
CA GLY A 59 11.70 -10.05 15.71
C GLY A 59 12.31 -8.66 15.43
N ARG A 60 13.07 -8.52 14.33
CA ARG A 60 13.64 -7.26 13.84
C ARG A 60 13.21 -6.92 12.43
N VAL A 61 13.32 -7.90 11.55
CA VAL A 61 12.99 -7.83 10.13
C VAL A 61 12.01 -8.95 9.81
N LEU A 62 11.04 -8.66 8.97
CA LEU A 62 10.23 -9.67 8.30
C LEU A 62 10.77 -9.86 6.88
N ARG A 63 10.95 -11.11 6.45
CA ARG A 63 11.33 -11.46 5.08
C ARG A 63 10.21 -12.22 4.41
N LEU A 64 9.89 -11.82 3.18
CA LEU A 64 9.10 -12.62 2.25
C LEU A 64 10.06 -13.38 1.34
N MET A 65 9.96 -14.70 1.33
CA MET A 65 10.91 -15.60 0.68
C MET A 65 10.20 -16.66 -0.17
N SER A 66 10.96 -17.30 -1.06
CA SER A 66 10.56 -18.58 -1.66
C SER A 66 10.34 -19.65 -0.58
N ALA A 67 9.50 -20.64 -0.85
CA ALA A 67 9.18 -21.70 0.12
C ALA A 67 10.44 -22.41 0.68
N ASP A 68 11.40 -22.73 -0.18
CA ASP A 68 12.68 -23.33 0.19
C ASP A 68 13.61 -22.36 0.96
N GLY A 69 13.34 -21.06 0.92
CA GLY A 69 14.13 -20.00 1.55
C GLY A 69 15.42 -19.66 0.83
N THR A 70 15.59 -20.09 -0.42
CA THR A 70 16.81 -19.79 -1.19
C THR A 70 16.78 -18.38 -1.80
N LYS A 71 15.59 -17.78 -1.94
CA LYS A 71 15.40 -16.44 -2.50
C LYS A 71 14.65 -15.54 -1.52
N ASP A 72 15.29 -14.45 -1.14
CA ASP A 72 14.66 -13.31 -0.47
C ASP A 72 14.00 -12.42 -1.53
N PHE A 73 12.69 -12.20 -1.43
CA PHE A 73 11.95 -11.33 -2.36
C PHE A 73 11.84 -9.90 -1.84
N LEU A 74 11.39 -9.72 -0.59
CA LEU A 74 11.23 -8.43 0.07
C LEU A 74 11.60 -8.56 1.55
N SER A 75 12.04 -7.45 2.15
CA SER A 75 12.33 -7.34 3.57
C SER A 75 11.68 -6.09 4.17
N PHE A 76 11.18 -6.20 5.39
CA PHE A 76 10.41 -5.16 6.08
C PHE A 76 10.99 -4.92 7.46
N ASN A 77 11.39 -3.68 7.72
CA ASN A 77 11.93 -3.22 9.00
C ASN A 77 11.02 -2.16 9.63
N SER A 78 11.17 -1.96 10.94
CA SER A 78 10.53 -0.83 11.61
C SER A 78 10.93 0.51 10.97
N PHE A 79 9.96 1.40 10.77
CA PHE A 79 10.17 2.77 10.30
C PHE A 79 10.52 3.75 11.41
N ASP A 80 10.29 3.41 12.69
CA ASP A 80 10.55 4.32 13.81
C ASP A 80 11.99 4.25 14.35
N GLY A 81 12.89 3.60 13.61
CA GLY A 81 14.31 3.47 13.96
C GLY A 81 14.62 2.44 15.04
N HIS A 82 13.61 1.79 15.62
CA HIS A 82 13.80 0.74 16.62
C HIS A 82 13.48 -0.64 16.06
N TYR A 83 14.51 -1.45 15.88
CA TYR A 83 14.44 -2.74 15.20
C TYR A 83 14.31 -3.94 16.13
N THR A 84 13.95 -3.79 17.41
CA THR A 84 13.85 -4.93 18.34
C THR A 84 12.46 -5.00 18.95
N GLY A 85 11.99 -6.24 19.16
CA GLY A 85 10.65 -6.49 19.70
C GLY A 85 9.54 -6.06 18.74
N VAL A 86 9.77 -6.21 17.43
CA VAL A 86 8.79 -5.91 16.39
C VAL A 86 7.99 -7.18 16.11
N ASN A 87 6.68 -7.07 16.23
CA ASN A 87 5.74 -8.12 15.85
C ASN A 87 5.11 -7.75 14.51
N PHE A 88 5.08 -8.70 13.58
CA PHE A 88 4.45 -8.52 12.28
C PHE A 88 3.14 -9.28 12.24
N GLN A 89 2.14 -8.71 11.59
CA GLN A 89 0.88 -9.37 11.28
C GLN A 89 0.73 -9.39 9.77
N VAL A 90 0.41 -10.55 9.21
CA VAL A 90 0.25 -10.73 7.76
C VAL A 90 -1.11 -11.34 7.47
N ARG A 91 -1.84 -10.76 6.50
CA ARG A 91 -3.03 -11.39 5.92
C ARG A 91 -3.03 -11.25 4.40
N ALA A 92 -3.60 -12.24 3.72
CA ALA A 92 -3.86 -12.15 2.29
C ALA A 92 -5.14 -11.35 2.03
N ILE A 93 -5.14 -10.60 0.92
CA ILE A 93 -6.27 -9.83 0.40
C ILE A 93 -6.42 -10.20 -1.08
N GLU A 94 -7.60 -10.69 -1.47
CA GLU A 94 -7.95 -10.97 -2.86
C GLU A 94 -8.74 -9.78 -3.44
N THR A 95 -8.43 -9.42 -4.68
CA THR A 95 -9.14 -8.35 -5.42
C THR A 95 -9.78 -8.89 -6.70
N THR A 96 -10.72 -8.16 -7.30
CA THR A 96 -11.39 -8.57 -8.55
C THR A 96 -11.08 -7.70 -9.77
N ASP A 97 -10.61 -6.46 -9.59
CA ASP A 97 -10.29 -5.55 -10.70
C ASP A 97 -9.07 -4.66 -10.33
N PRO A 98 -7.83 -5.11 -10.64
CA PRO A 98 -7.48 -6.40 -11.25
C PRO A 98 -7.64 -7.56 -10.27
N GLY A 99 -7.77 -8.78 -10.80
CA GLY A 99 -7.68 -10.00 -10.01
C GLY A 99 -6.27 -10.21 -9.46
N MET A 100 -6.06 -9.97 -8.17
CA MET A 100 -4.75 -10.08 -7.54
C MET A 100 -4.84 -10.65 -6.12
N ARG A 101 -3.78 -11.36 -5.73
CA ARG A 101 -3.54 -11.77 -4.35
C ARG A 101 -2.45 -10.90 -3.75
N LEU A 102 -2.84 -10.04 -2.83
CA LEU A 102 -1.96 -9.13 -2.09
C LEU A 102 -1.76 -9.63 -0.67
N PHE A 103 -0.70 -9.15 -0.02
CA PHE A 103 -0.44 -9.36 1.39
C PHE A 103 -0.35 -8.03 2.09
N GLU A 104 -1.24 -7.82 3.06
CA GLU A 104 -1.15 -6.71 3.98
C GLU A 104 -0.26 -7.11 5.16
N ILE A 105 0.67 -6.23 5.50
CA ILE A 105 1.62 -6.41 6.58
C ILE A 105 1.52 -5.22 7.52
N ILE A 106 1.24 -5.48 8.79
CA ILE A 106 1.20 -4.48 9.85
C ILE A 106 2.30 -4.82 10.85
N ALA A 107 3.19 -3.86 11.15
CA ALA A 107 4.21 -4.01 12.19
C ALA A 107 3.86 -3.16 13.41
N VAL A 108 3.97 -3.78 14.59
CA VAL A 108 3.76 -3.15 15.88
C VAL A 108 4.93 -3.45 16.81
N ARG A 109 5.18 -2.55 17.78
CA ARG A 109 6.20 -2.77 18.79
C ARG A 109 5.87 -2.10 20.12
N GLY A 110 6.52 -2.59 21.18
CA GLY A 110 6.45 -2.01 22.51
C GLY A 110 5.09 -2.16 23.19
N ALA A 111 4.90 -1.44 24.29
CA ALA A 111 3.63 -1.44 25.01
C ALA A 111 2.52 -0.80 24.16
N GLN A 112 1.31 -1.38 24.26
CA GLN A 112 0.10 -0.90 23.58
C GLN A 112 0.12 -1.01 22.04
N ASP A 113 0.96 -1.88 21.47
CA ASP A 113 0.99 -2.17 20.04
C ASP A 113 1.16 -0.93 19.14
N LYS A 114 2.09 -0.03 19.50
CA LYS A 114 2.43 1.14 18.67
C LYS A 114 2.81 0.66 17.27
N ASN A 115 2.14 1.17 16.24
CA ASN A 115 2.51 0.85 14.87
C ASN A 115 3.85 1.46 14.50
N CYS A 116 4.66 0.64 13.83
CA CYS A 116 5.97 1.03 13.33
C CYS A 116 6.21 0.56 11.88
N GLY A 117 5.15 0.11 11.21
CA GLY A 117 5.19 -0.21 9.79
C GLY A 117 3.84 -0.65 9.25
N TYR A 118 3.65 -0.40 7.95
CA TYR A 118 2.49 -0.81 7.16
C TYR A 118 2.93 -1.03 5.72
N TRP A 119 2.53 -2.16 5.13
CA TRP A 119 2.78 -2.47 3.73
C TRP A 119 1.60 -3.20 3.09
N LEU A 120 1.37 -2.95 1.80
CA LEU A 120 0.57 -3.79 0.92
C LEU A 120 1.48 -4.26 -0.22
N VAL A 121 1.70 -5.56 -0.30
CA VAL A 121 2.67 -6.16 -1.24
C VAL A 121 2.01 -7.20 -2.13
N GLY A 122 2.55 -7.39 -3.32
CA GLY A 122 2.04 -8.34 -4.31
C GLY A 122 3.01 -8.47 -5.48
N LYS A 123 2.64 -9.22 -6.51
CA LYS A 123 3.43 -9.25 -7.74
C LYS A 123 3.00 -8.13 -8.69
N HIS A 124 3.96 -7.52 -9.36
CA HIS A 124 3.77 -6.65 -10.50
C HIS A 124 4.65 -7.19 -11.62
N ASN A 125 4.03 -7.59 -12.75
CA ASN A 125 4.74 -8.21 -13.87
C ASN A 125 5.65 -9.39 -13.45
N GLY A 126 5.14 -10.24 -12.55
CA GLY A 126 5.85 -11.43 -12.05
C GLY A 126 6.89 -11.18 -10.96
N LEU A 127 7.18 -9.92 -10.62
CA LEU A 127 8.13 -9.55 -9.58
C LEU A 127 7.42 -9.07 -8.32
N TRP A 128 7.92 -9.47 -7.15
CA TRP A 128 7.41 -8.96 -5.88
C TRP A 128 7.68 -7.47 -5.73
N THR A 129 6.65 -6.72 -5.38
CA THR A 129 6.70 -5.27 -5.18
C THR A 129 5.93 -4.83 -3.94
N THR A 130 6.28 -3.65 -3.44
CA THR A 130 5.53 -2.95 -2.40
C THR A 130 4.70 -1.85 -3.05
N TYR A 131 3.38 -2.02 -3.07
CA TYR A 131 2.46 -1.02 -3.64
C TYR A 131 2.23 0.15 -2.69
N ILE A 132 1.93 -0.19 -1.43
CA ILE A 132 1.68 0.77 -0.37
C ILE A 132 2.69 0.52 0.72
N SER A 133 3.30 1.60 1.22
CA SER A 133 4.27 1.58 2.31
C SER A 133 3.95 2.66 3.32
N TRP A 134 4.70 2.69 4.43
CA TRP A 134 4.67 3.80 5.39
C TRP A 134 4.90 5.17 4.74
N ASN A 135 5.74 5.25 3.71
CA ASN A 135 5.97 6.49 2.96
C ASN A 135 4.77 6.87 2.10
N SER A 136 4.01 5.89 1.59
CA SER A 136 2.76 6.15 0.88
C SER A 136 1.73 6.83 1.80
N LEU A 137 1.67 6.40 3.07
CA LEU A 137 0.84 7.05 4.10
C LEU A 137 1.34 8.47 4.39
N SER A 138 2.65 8.64 4.60
CA SER A 138 3.24 9.94 4.95
C SER A 138 3.03 11.00 3.87
N ASN A 139 3.08 10.60 2.59
CA ASN A 139 2.79 11.47 1.45
C ASN A 139 1.34 12.00 1.44
N LEU A 140 0.42 11.36 2.17
CA LEU A 140 -0.97 11.81 2.37
C LEU A 140 -1.19 12.57 3.69
N GLY A 141 -0.11 12.86 4.42
CA GLY A 141 -0.13 13.61 5.67
C GLY A 141 -0.27 12.76 6.93
N PHE A 142 -0.03 11.45 6.86
CA PHE A 142 0.18 10.63 8.05
C PHE A 142 1.47 11.06 8.78
N ARG A 143 1.42 11.18 10.11
CA ARG A 143 2.53 11.74 10.91
C ARG A 143 3.47 10.65 11.44
N VAL A 144 4.46 10.28 10.63
CA VAL A 144 5.36 9.15 10.92
C VAL A 144 6.13 9.21 12.25
N ASP A 145 6.24 10.38 12.88
CA ASP A 145 6.99 10.65 14.11
C ASP A 145 6.15 10.51 15.40
N ARG A 146 4.88 10.10 15.30
CA ARG A 146 3.97 10.01 16.45
C ARG A 146 3.58 8.58 16.80
N TRP A 147 2.96 8.44 17.97
CA TRP A 147 2.30 7.19 18.32
C TRP A 147 1.03 7.05 17.50
N HIS A 148 0.85 5.90 16.87
CA HIS A 148 -0.31 5.58 16.05
C HIS A 148 -0.74 4.14 16.31
N ARG A 149 -2.05 3.92 16.20
CA ARG A 149 -2.64 2.61 16.02
C ARG A 149 -3.36 2.55 14.68
N ILE A 150 -2.79 1.80 13.75
CA ILE A 150 -3.34 1.53 12.42
C ILE A 150 -4.19 0.27 12.48
N VAL A 151 -5.41 0.39 11.99
CA VAL A 151 -6.32 -0.72 11.73
C VAL A 151 -6.82 -0.57 10.29
N SER A 152 -6.97 -1.70 9.60
CA SER A 152 -7.55 -1.72 8.27
C SER A 152 -8.76 -2.64 8.20
N GLN A 153 -9.81 -2.13 7.54
CA GLN A 153 -11.12 -2.75 7.47
C GLN A 153 -11.58 -2.81 6.01
N ILE A 154 -12.43 -3.79 5.70
CA ILE A 154 -13.13 -3.84 4.43
C ILE A 154 -14.51 -3.20 4.66
N VAL A 155 -14.77 -2.09 3.99
CA VAL A 155 -16.05 -1.36 4.02
C VAL A 155 -16.54 -1.27 2.59
N ASP A 156 -17.73 -1.78 2.31
CA ASP A 156 -18.30 -1.82 0.94
C ASP A 156 -17.33 -2.37 -0.11
N GLN A 157 -16.64 -3.47 0.24
CA GLN A 157 -15.60 -4.13 -0.56
C GLN A 157 -14.32 -3.31 -0.76
N GLN A 158 -14.12 -2.21 -0.02
CA GLN A 158 -12.96 -1.34 -0.17
C GLN A 158 -12.05 -1.46 1.05
N LEU A 159 -10.74 -1.51 0.84
CA LEU A 159 -9.77 -1.50 1.93
C LEU A 159 -9.60 -0.07 2.45
N ILE A 160 -10.05 0.16 3.69
CA ILE A 160 -9.92 1.42 4.41
C ILE A 160 -8.86 1.25 5.50
N ILE A 161 -7.87 2.13 5.51
CA ILE A 161 -6.80 2.18 6.51
C ILE A 161 -7.08 3.38 7.41
N THR A 162 -7.28 3.13 8.69
CA THR A 162 -7.55 4.16 9.71
C THR A 162 -6.44 4.13 10.76
N SER A 163 -5.92 5.30 11.10
CA SER A 163 -5.05 5.50 12.25
C SER A 163 -5.80 6.23 13.34
N THR A 164 -5.52 5.85 14.59
CA THR A 164 -5.88 6.62 15.78
C THR A 164 -4.65 7.05 16.57
N ASP A 165 -4.72 8.22 17.17
CA ASP A 165 -3.70 8.72 18.10
C ASP A 165 -3.74 8.00 19.46
N GLY A 166 -2.82 8.36 20.36
CA GLY A 166 -2.72 7.79 21.72
C GLY A 166 -3.93 8.06 22.62
N TYR A 167 -4.86 8.92 22.18
CA TYR A 167 -6.12 9.21 22.87
C TYR A 167 -7.32 8.49 22.22
N GLY A 168 -7.08 7.65 21.20
CA GLY A 168 -8.10 6.92 20.46
C GLY A 168 -8.88 7.77 19.45
N ARG A 169 -8.38 8.96 19.09
CA ARG A 169 -9.02 9.82 18.08
C ARG A 169 -8.47 9.50 16.71
N THR A 170 -9.34 9.38 15.72
CA THR A 170 -8.90 9.23 14.32
C THR A 170 -8.08 10.44 13.90
N ASP A 171 -6.85 10.20 13.48
CA ASP A 171 -5.90 11.24 13.06
C ASP A 171 -5.44 11.08 11.60
N PHE A 172 -5.77 9.95 10.98
CA PHE A 172 -5.58 9.70 9.56
C PHE A 172 -6.55 8.63 9.05
N GLN A 173 -7.06 8.81 7.84
CA GLN A 173 -7.82 7.80 7.13
C GLN A 173 -7.52 7.85 5.64
N ALA A 174 -7.37 6.69 5.01
CA ALA A 174 -7.14 6.57 3.59
C ALA A 174 -7.81 5.31 3.04
N GLN A 175 -8.10 5.34 1.74
CA GLN A 175 -8.64 4.23 0.97
C GLN A 175 -7.62 3.76 -0.06
N ALA A 176 -7.44 2.44 -0.17
CA ALA A 176 -6.69 1.85 -1.27
C ALA A 176 -7.49 1.92 -2.58
N PHE A 177 -6.81 2.27 -3.66
CA PHE A 177 -7.38 2.35 -5.00
C PHE A 177 -6.49 1.61 -6.01
N TRP A 178 -7.06 1.21 -7.13
CA TRP A 178 -6.34 0.79 -8.33
C TRP A 178 -6.33 1.91 -9.36
N ASP A 179 -5.14 2.29 -9.84
CA ASP A 179 -4.98 3.17 -10.99
C ASP A 179 -4.64 2.34 -12.22
N ALA A 180 -5.61 2.23 -13.12
CA ALA A 180 -5.48 1.47 -14.36
C ALA A 180 -4.45 2.08 -15.33
N SER A 181 -4.19 3.38 -15.26
CA SER A 181 -3.24 4.06 -16.16
C SER A 181 -1.79 3.72 -15.82
N CYS A 182 -1.50 3.56 -14.52
CA CYS A 182 -0.17 3.19 -14.02
C CYS A 182 -0.05 1.70 -13.68
N GLN A 183 -1.16 0.96 -13.74
CA GLN A 183 -1.27 -0.42 -13.26
C GLN A 183 -0.76 -0.58 -11.82
N TRP A 184 -1.24 0.30 -10.93
CA TRP A 184 -0.68 0.42 -9.58
C TRP A 184 -1.76 0.57 -8.51
N PHE A 185 -1.53 -0.06 -7.35
CA PHE A 185 -2.35 0.22 -6.16
C PHE A 185 -1.79 1.42 -5.39
N GLY A 186 -2.63 2.42 -5.19
CA GLY A 186 -2.31 3.64 -4.46
C GLY A 186 -3.18 3.85 -3.23
N LEU A 187 -2.99 5.01 -2.60
CA LEU A 187 -3.83 5.49 -1.52
C LEU A 187 -4.41 6.86 -1.85
N LYS A 188 -5.67 7.06 -1.51
CA LYS A 188 -6.29 8.38 -1.48
C LYS A 188 -6.74 8.70 -0.05
N LYS A 189 -6.48 9.93 0.37
CA LYS A 189 -6.94 10.42 1.67
C LYS A 189 -8.46 10.54 1.68
N MET A 190 -9.08 10.21 2.81
CA MET A 190 -10.52 10.36 3.05
C MET A 190 -10.81 11.61 3.89
#